data_AF-A0A962BHF2-F1
#
_entry.id   AF-A0A962BHF2-F1
#
_cell.length_a   1.000
_cell.length_b   1.000
_cell.length_c   1.000
_cell.angle_alpha   90.00
_cell.angle_beta   90.00
_cell.angle_gamma   90.00
#
_symmetry.space_group_name_H-M   'P 1'
#
loop_
_entity.id
_entity.type
_entity.pdbx_description
1 polymer ?
#
loop_
_entity_poly.entity_id
_entity_poly.type
_entity_poly.pdbx_seq_one_letter_code
_entity_poly.pdbx_strand_id
1 'polypeptide(L)' 'MALSQNASTRQQSLQHRHDILEERLRELSSHPSVSDAEIRNLKLQKLRVKEEMETL' A
#
# COMPACT_ATOMS: atom_id res chain seq x y z
N MET A 1 -13.09 21.12 15.32
CA MET A 1 -11.83 20.32 15.43
C MET A 1 -11.94 18.87 14.92
N ALA A 2 -13.09 18.39 14.41
CA ALA A 2 -13.27 16.98 14.01
C ALA A 2 -12.67 16.58 12.64
N LEU A 3 -12.40 17.55 11.75
CA LEU A 3 -11.89 17.25 10.40
C LEU A 3 -10.43 16.77 10.41
N SER A 4 -9.61 17.30 11.32
CA SER A 4 -8.17 16.97 11.40
C SER A 4 -7.91 15.56 11.95
N GLN A 5 -8.73 15.07 12.90
CA GLN A 5 -8.57 13.70 13.42
C GLN A 5 -8.90 12.63 12.36
N ASN A 6 -9.91 12.87 11.51
CA ASN A 6 -10.28 11.94 10.44
C ASN A 6 -9.20 11.84 9.35
N ALA A 7 -8.56 12.96 9.00
CA ALA A 7 -7.43 12.96 8.06
C ALA A 7 -6.26 12.14 8.60
N SER A 8 -5.90 12.33 9.87
CA SER A 8 -4.84 11.56 10.52
C SER A 8 -5.16 10.06 10.60
N THR A 9 -6.39 9.68 10.94
CA THR A 9 -6.80 8.27 10.97
C THR A 9 -6.79 7.64 9.57
N ARG A 10 -7.24 8.37 8.55
CA ARG A 10 -7.21 7.88 7.17
C ARG A 10 -5.79 7.73 6.65
N GLN A 11 -4.91 8.70 6.93
CA GLN A 11 -3.49 8.62 6.57
C GLN A 11 -2.80 7.42 7.25
N GLN A 12 -3.06 7.18 8.54
CA GLN A 12 -2.55 6.00 9.26
C GLN A 12 -3.03 4.69 8.66
N SER A 13 -4.31 4.61 8.28
CA SER A 13 -4.88 3.42 7.62
C SER A 13 -4.23 3.16 6.26
N LEU A 14 -3.99 4.21 5.47
CA LEU A 14 -3.32 4.10 4.18
C LEU A 14 -1.85 3.68 4.35
N GLN A 15 -1.13 4.25 5.32
CA GLN A 15 0.23 3.84 5.62
C GLN A 15 0.28 2.35 6.01
N HIS A 16 -0.61 1.90 6.88
CA HIS A 16 -0.67 0.49 7.27
C HIS A 16 -0.92 -0.44 6.08
N ARG A 17 -1.83 -0.06 5.17
CA ARG A 17 -2.09 -0.80 3.92
C ARG A 17 -0.87 -0.82 3.01
N HIS A 18 -0.17 0.29 2.88
CA HIS A 18 1.05 0.39 2.09
C HIS A 18 2.13 -0.55 2.63
N ASP A 19 2.32 -0.61 3.94
CA ASP A 19 3.33 -1.44 4.59
C ASP A 19 3.05 -2.94 4.39
N ILE A 20 1.79 -3.36 4.51
CA ILE A 20 1.36 -4.74 4.22
C ILE A 20 1.65 -5.12 2.76
N LEU A 21 1.31 -4.23 1.81
CA LEU A 21 1.57 -4.47 0.39
C LEU A 21 3.07 -4.56 0.09
N GLU A 22 3.89 -3.77 0.80
CA GLU A 22 5.34 -3.81 0.67
C GLU A 22 5.95 -5.08 1.25
N GLU A 23 5.49 -5.53 2.41
CA GLU A 23 5.89 -6.81 3.00
C GLU A 23 5.57 -7.97 2.07
N ARG A 24 4.35 -8.01 1.53
CA ARG A 24 3.94 -9.05 0.59
C ARG A 24 4.74 -9.00 -0.71
N LEU A 25 5.11 -7.81 -1.20
CA LEU A 25 6.02 -7.70 -2.34
C LEU A 25 7.42 -8.24 -2.04
N ARG A 26 7.95 -8.01 -0.83
CA ARG A 26 9.26 -8.55 -0.42
C ARG A 26 9.23 -10.07 -0.33
N GLU A 27 8.19 -10.64 0.28
CA GLU A 27 7.98 -12.10 0.36
C GLU A 27 7.87 -12.72 -1.03
N LEU A 28 7.08 -12.13 -1.92
CA LEU A 28 6.89 -12.67 -3.26
C LEU A 28 8.14 -12.51 -4.12
N SER A 29 8.92 -11.43 -3.92
CA SER A 29 10.19 -11.24 -4.63
C SER A 29 11.28 -12.20 -4.19
N SER A 30 11.17 -12.82 -3.00
CA SER A 30 12.10 -13.86 -2.54
C SER A 30 11.69 -15.27 -2.98
N HIS A 31 10.51 -15.44 -3.58
CA HIS A 31 10.03 -16.72 -4.08
C HIS A 31 10.23 -16.87 -5.61
N PRO A 32 10.97 -17.89 -6.07
CA PRO A 32 11.31 -18.07 -7.49
C PRO A 32 10.13 -18.52 -8.39
N SER A 33 8.96 -18.77 -7.82
CA SER A 33 7.76 -19.29 -8.52
C SER A 33 6.59 -18.31 -8.54
N VAL A 34 6.83 -17.05 -8.21
CA VAL A 34 5.76 -16.05 -8.15
C VAL A 34 5.41 -15.53 -9.54
N SER A 35 4.12 -15.33 -9.80
CA SER A 35 3.68 -14.84 -11.10
C SER A 35 3.99 -13.35 -11.26
N ASP A 36 4.59 -12.97 -12.40
CA ASP A 36 4.80 -11.58 -12.77
C ASP A 36 3.49 -10.76 -12.74
N ALA A 37 2.36 -11.41 -13.03
CA ALA A 37 1.04 -10.80 -12.96
C ALA A 37 0.66 -10.41 -11.52
N GLU A 38 0.99 -11.25 -10.54
CA GLU A 38 0.73 -10.99 -9.12
C GLU A 38 1.64 -9.87 -8.58
N ILE A 39 2.93 -9.87 -8.94
CA ILE A 39 3.85 -8.77 -8.62
C ILE A 39 3.33 -7.45 -9.20
N ARG A 40 2.92 -7.46 -10.47
CA ARG A 40 2.40 -6.27 -11.15
C ARG A 40 1.14 -5.76 -10.47
N ASN A 41 0.23 -6.65 -10.08
CA ASN A 41 -1.00 -6.27 -9.38
C ASN A 41 -0.68 -5.61 -8.03
N LEU A 42 0.22 -6.18 -7.23
CA LEU A 42 0.63 -5.61 -5.95
C LEU A 42 1.32 -4.26 -6.08
N LYS A 43 2.18 -4.08 -7.10
CA LYS A 43 2.80 -2.79 -7.40
C LYS A 43 1.76 -1.71 -7.75
N LEU A 44 0.74 -2.07 -8.53
CA LEU A 44 -0.36 -1.15 -8.87
C LEU A 44 -1.20 -0.78 -7.63
N GLN A 45 -1.48 -1.75 -6.75
CA GLN A 45 -2.17 -1.47 -5.49
C GLN A 45 -1.34 -0.53 -4.60
N LYS A 46 -0.02 -0.77 -4.50
CA LYS A 46 0.90 0.10 -3.73
C LYS A 46 0.94 1.52 -4.29
N LEU A 47 0.99 1.67 -5.62
CA LEU A 47 0.96 2.98 -6.27
C LEU A 47 -0.32 3.76 -5.94
N ARG A 48 -1.50 3.11 -6.03
CA ARG A 48 -2.78 3.74 -5.71
C ARG A 48 -2.86 4.23 -4.26
N VAL A 49 -2.36 3.44 -3.31
CA VAL A 49 -2.33 3.84 -1.89
C VAL A 49 -1.41 5.04 -1.69
N LYS A 50 -0.26 5.08 -2.36
CA LYS A 50 0.66 6.21 -2.33
C LYS A 50 0.03 7.48 -2.91
N GLU A 51 -0.64 7.37 -4.05
CA GLU A 51 -1.39 8.48 -4.66
C GLU A 51 -2.49 8.98 -3.72
N GLU A 52 -3.24 8.07 -3.08
CA GLU A 52 -4.29 8.45 -2.12
C GLU A 52 -3.71 9.19 -0.90
N MET A 53 -2.53 8.78 -0.41
CA MET A 53 -1.82 9.49 0.66
C MET A 53 -1.32 10.87 0.25
N GLU A 54 -0.86 11.03 -1.00
CA GLU A 54 -0.39 12.32 -1.52
C GLU A 54 -1.54 13.32 -1.74
N THR A 55 -2.77 12.83 -1.90
CA THR A 55 -3.97 13.66 -2.08
C THR A 55 -4.67 14.08 -0.78
N LEU A 56 -4.18 13.60 0.37
CA LEU A 56 -4.69 13.92 1.71
C LEU A 56 -3.93 15.07 2.37
#